data_AF-A0A8I0FGU8-F1
#
_entry.id   AF-A0A8I0FGU8-F1
#
_cell.length_a   1.000
_cell.length_b   1.000
_cell.length_c   1.000
_cell.angle_alpha   90.00
_cell.angle_beta   90.00
_cell.angle_gamma   90.00
#
_symmetry.space_group_name_H-M   'P 1'
#
loop_
_entity.id
_entity.type
_entity.pdbx_description
1 polymer ?
#
loop_
_entity_poly.entity_id
_entity_poly.type
_entity_poly.pdbx_seq_one_letter_code
_entity_poly.pdbx_strand_id
1 'polypeptide(L)'
;MREYEAIGIESGQLSIPMCKELRSFGLSVICVDARHMAAALSARINKNDKNDASGIAQMMRVGLYKEVLVKSDESCQIKIALGSRRQLICSKQQIIGTIRGLLKIYGIKRVKI
;
A
#
# COMPACT_ATOMS: atom_id res chain seq x y z
N MET A 1 -5.59 33.01 -4.08
CA MET A 1 -5.41 31.54 -4.06
C MET A 1 -6.29 30.98 -2.95
N ARG A 2 -6.99 29.87 -3.15
CA ARG A 2 -7.72 29.23 -2.05
C ARG A 2 -6.69 28.58 -1.13
N GLU A 3 -6.60 29.05 0.10
CA GLU A 3 -5.84 28.38 1.15
C GLU A 3 -6.61 27.13 1.58
N TYR A 4 -5.97 25.97 1.47
CA TYR A 4 -6.52 24.71 1.96
C TYR A 4 -5.91 24.44 3.34
N GLU A 5 -6.75 24.33 4.37
CA GLU A 5 -6.32 24.11 5.75
C GLU A 5 -5.66 22.72 5.93
N ALA A 6 -6.19 21.70 5.26
CA ALA A 6 -5.64 20.35 5.25
C ALA A 6 -5.98 19.59 3.96
N ILE A 7 -5.13 18.64 3.58
CA ILE A 7 -5.27 17.75 2.43
C ILE A 7 -5.41 16.31 2.94
N GLY A 8 -6.48 15.63 2.57
CA GLY A 8 -6.71 14.22 2.88
C GLY A 8 -6.23 13.30 1.80
N ILE A 9 -5.48 12.28 2.19
CA ILE A 9 -5.09 11.20 1.30
C ILE A 9 -5.53 9.88 1.92
N GLU A 10 -6.37 9.14 1.23
CA GLU A 10 -6.74 7.80 1.67
C GLU A 10 -5.55 6.85 1.57
N SER A 11 -5.44 5.94 2.55
CA SER A 11 -4.41 4.92 2.57
C SER A 11 -4.50 4.03 1.33
N GLY A 12 -3.40 3.93 0.58
CA GLY A 12 -3.33 3.16 -0.66
C GLY A 12 -1.91 2.72 -0.98
N GLN A 13 -1.73 2.07 -2.14
CA GLN A 13 -0.40 1.57 -2.54
C GLN A 13 0.62 2.71 -2.76
N LEU A 14 0.15 3.86 -3.24
CA LEU A 14 0.97 5.03 -3.53
C LEU A 14 0.87 6.12 -2.45
N SER A 15 0.12 5.90 -1.37
CA SER A 15 -0.12 6.95 -0.37
C SER A 15 1.15 7.34 0.39
N ILE A 16 2.09 6.41 0.58
CA ILE A 16 3.37 6.70 1.28
C ILE A 16 4.21 7.75 0.53
N PRO A 17 4.64 7.53 -0.73
CA PRO A 17 5.44 8.52 -1.45
C PRO A 17 4.65 9.82 -1.67
N MET A 18 3.37 9.73 -2.02
CA MET A 18 2.53 10.91 -2.27
C MET A 18 2.38 11.80 -1.02
N CYS A 19 2.14 11.21 0.16
CA CYS A 19 2.08 11.97 1.41
C CYS A 19 3.42 12.64 1.73
N LYS A 20 4.55 11.96 1.49
CA LYS A 20 5.88 12.50 1.79
C LYS A 20 6.23 13.66 0.87
N GLU A 21 6.03 13.50 -0.43
CA GLU A 21 6.32 14.54 -1.41
C GLU A 21 5.47 15.78 -1.15
N LEU A 22 4.15 15.63 -0.95
CA LEU A 22 3.28 16.77 -0.66
C LEU A 22 3.64 17.46 0.67
N ARG A 23 4.01 16.71 1.71
CA ARG A 23 4.55 17.30 2.96
C ARG A 23 5.86 18.03 2.73
N SER A 24 6.73 17.54 1.85
CA SER A 24 7.99 18.22 1.51
C SER A 24 7.78 19.55 0.78
N PHE A 25 6.64 19.70 0.07
CA PHE A 25 6.20 20.97 -0.50
C PHE A 25 5.54 21.91 0.53
N GLY A 26 5.54 21.57 1.82
CA GLY A 26 4.97 22.39 2.89
C GLY A 26 3.45 22.29 3.02
N LEU A 27 2.82 21.30 2.39
CA LEU A 27 1.37 21.12 2.47
C LEU A 27 0.99 20.32 3.73
N SER A 28 -0.08 20.74 4.41
CA SER A 28 -0.66 20.04 5.56
C SER A 28 -1.42 18.79 5.08
N VAL A 29 -0.74 17.65 5.02
CA VAL A 29 -1.28 16.40 4.47
C VAL A 29 -1.52 15.37 5.56
N ILE A 30 -2.73 14.82 5.59
CA ILE A 30 -3.19 13.81 6.54
C ILE A 30 -3.53 12.54 5.78
N CYS A 31 -2.89 11.42 6.15
CA CYS A 31 -3.21 10.12 5.58
C CYS A 31 -4.33 9.48 6.41
N VAL A 32 -5.44 9.09 5.79
CA VAL A 32 -6.63 8.55 6.49
C VAL A 32 -6.87 7.07 6.14
N ASP A 33 -7.45 6.29 7.06
CA ASP A 33 -7.77 4.88 6.82
C ASP A 33 -8.90 4.76 5.79
N ALA A 34 -8.56 4.27 4.60
CA ALA A 34 -9.50 4.15 3.47
C ALA A 34 -10.72 3.27 3.80
N ARG A 35 -10.59 2.27 4.68
CA ARG A 35 -11.72 1.41 5.07
C ARG A 35 -12.66 2.14 6.00
N HIS A 36 -12.14 2.99 6.87
CA HIS A 36 -12.97 3.83 7.73
C HIS A 36 -13.74 4.87 6.90
N MET A 37 -13.07 5.49 5.92
CA MET A 37 -13.71 6.40 4.97
C MET A 37 -14.80 5.70 4.15
N ALA A 38 -14.49 4.52 3.58
CA ALA A 38 -15.45 3.75 2.82
C ALA A 38 -16.66 3.31 3.64
N ALA A 39 -16.48 2.93 4.91
CA ALA A 39 -17.58 2.55 5.79
C ALA A 39 -18.51 3.74 6.06
N ALA A 40 -17.97 4.93 6.33
CA ALA A 40 -18.76 6.13 6.55
C ALA A 40 -19.50 6.60 5.28
N LEU A 41 -18.91 6.38 4.09
CA LEU A 41 -19.52 6.77 2.81
C LEU A 41 -20.47 5.70 2.23
N SER A 42 -20.46 4.49 2.78
CA SER A 42 -21.24 3.34 2.28
C SER A 42 -22.76 3.53 2.31
N ALA A 43 -23.25 4.41 3.18
CA ALA A 43 -24.67 4.74 3.29
C ALA A 43 -25.19 5.61 2.11
N ARG A 44 -24.31 6.09 1.22
CA ARG A 44 -24.72 6.91 0.07
C ARG A 44 -25.22 6.04 -1.07
N ILE A 45 -26.42 6.36 -1.55
CA ILE A 45 -27.11 5.64 -2.64
C ILE A 45 -26.42 5.85 -4.00
N ASN A 46 -25.93 7.08 -4.26
CA ASN A 46 -25.32 7.43 -5.54
C ASN A 46 -23.80 7.59 -5.42
N LYS A 47 -23.08 6.53 -5.80
CA LYS A 47 -21.61 6.53 -5.87
C LYS A 47 -21.13 7.18 -7.17
N ASN A 48 -20.36 8.25 -7.03
CA ASN A 48 -19.56 8.83 -8.12
C ASN A 48 -18.33 9.53 -7.51
N ASP A 49 -17.29 9.73 -8.32
CA ASP A 49 -16.01 10.27 -7.82
C ASP A 49 -16.16 11.66 -7.20
N LYS A 50 -17.07 12.49 -7.73
CA LYS A 50 -17.35 13.84 -7.21
C LYS A 50 -17.97 13.82 -5.82
N ASN A 51 -18.91 12.90 -5.59
CA ASN A 51 -19.59 12.70 -4.32
C ASN A 51 -18.65 12.08 -3.30
N ASP A 52 -17.81 11.14 -3.72
CA ASP A 52 -16.81 10.50 -2.87
C ASP A 52 -15.79 11.55 -2.40
N ALA A 53 -15.21 12.35 -3.32
CA ALA A 53 -14.30 13.44 -2.96
C ALA A 53 -14.96 14.48 -2.02
N SER A 54 -16.21 14.83 -2.27
CA SER A 54 -16.97 15.75 -1.40
C SER A 54 -17.26 15.14 -0.03
N GLY A 55 -17.56 13.85 0.02
CA GLY A 55 -17.81 13.11 1.26
C GLY A 55 -16.55 13.00 2.12
N ILE A 56 -15.42 12.66 1.50
CA ILE A 56 -14.10 12.63 2.14
C ILE A 56 -13.76 14.00 2.72
N ALA A 57 -13.91 15.07 1.94
CA ALA A 57 -13.64 16.43 2.39
C ALA A 57 -14.55 16.84 3.57
N GLN A 58 -15.81 16.41 3.57
CA GLN A 58 -16.72 16.66 4.68
C GLN A 58 -16.28 15.91 5.94
N MET A 59 -15.92 14.63 5.83
CA MET A 59 -15.42 13.82 6.94
C MET A 59 -14.16 14.42 7.56
N MET A 60 -13.23 14.90 6.73
CA MET A 60 -12.06 15.63 7.20
C MET A 60 -12.42 16.90 7.96
N ARG A 61 -13.33 17.71 7.42
CA ARG A 61 -13.77 18.96 8.04
C ARG A 61 -14.35 18.75 9.44
N VAL A 62 -15.09 17.67 9.64
CA VAL A 62 -15.72 17.35 10.94
C VAL A 62 -14.83 16.48 11.85
N GLY A 63 -13.63 16.12 11.41
CA GLY A 63 -12.70 15.28 12.19
C GLY A 63 -13.14 13.81 12.30
N LEU A 64 -14.11 13.35 11.50
CA LEU A 64 -14.60 11.96 11.53
C LEU A 64 -13.73 11.06 10.65
N TYR A 65 -12.44 10.98 10.94
CA TYR A 65 -11.51 10.09 10.24
C TYR A 65 -10.55 9.43 11.22
N LYS A 66 -9.85 8.40 10.75
CA LYS A 66 -8.77 7.77 11.51
C LYS A 66 -7.46 8.01 10.77
N GLU A 67 -6.53 8.72 11.40
CA GLU A 67 -5.21 8.95 10.81
C GLU A 67 -4.41 7.64 10.78
N VAL A 68 -3.71 7.44 9.66
CA VAL A 68 -2.80 6.31 9.44
C VAL A 68 -1.38 6.82 9.42
N LEU A 69 -0.52 6.20 10.22
CA LEU A 69 0.90 6.49 10.22
C LEU A 69 1.53 6.19 8.85
N VAL A 70 2.13 7.22 8.25
CA VAL A 70 2.96 7.07 7.05
C VAL A 70 4.33 6.53 7.48
N LYS A 71 4.73 5.39 6.90
CA LYS A 71 5.99 4.71 7.28
C LYS A 71 7.22 5.57 6.93
N SER A 72 8.26 5.46 7.74
CA SER A 72 9.58 6.04 7.42
C SER A 72 10.21 5.39 6.19
N ASP A 73 11.15 6.08 5.53
CA ASP A 73 11.85 5.54 4.37
C ASP A 73 12.70 4.33 4.74
N GLU A 74 13.39 4.39 5.88
CA GLU A 74 14.16 3.28 6.45
C GLU A 74 13.29 2.03 6.63
N SER A 75 12.10 2.18 7.24
CA SER A 75 11.15 1.07 7.42
C SER A 75 10.70 0.47 6.09
N CYS A 76 10.50 1.32 5.08
CA CYS A 76 10.14 0.88 3.73
C CYS A 76 11.29 0.08 3.10
N GLN A 77 12.50 0.62 3.14
CA GLN A 77 13.71 -0.01 2.60
C GLN A 77 13.99 -1.37 3.24
N ILE A 78 13.92 -1.47 4.57
CA ILE A 78 14.10 -2.74 5.29
C ILE A 78 13.06 -3.76 4.82
N LYS A 79 11.78 -3.35 4.73
CA LYS A 79 10.70 -4.25 4.30
C LYS A 79 10.89 -4.72 2.86
N ILE A 80 11.34 -3.84 1.97
CA ILE A 80 11.68 -4.19 0.58
C ILE A 80 12.82 -5.21 0.55
N ALA A 81 13.92 -4.95 1.27
CA ALA A 81 15.08 -5.85 1.29
C ALA A 81 14.71 -7.25 1.81
N LEU A 82 13.94 -7.33 2.91
CA LEU A 82 13.45 -8.60 3.45
C LEU A 82 12.51 -9.33 2.48
N GLY A 83 11.59 -8.61 1.84
CA GLY A 83 10.69 -9.15 0.83
C GLY A 83 11.44 -9.72 -0.37
N SER A 84 12.39 -8.95 -0.92
CA SER A 84 13.23 -9.36 -2.04
C SER A 84 14.07 -10.60 -1.72
N ARG A 85 14.71 -10.64 -0.55
CA ARG A 85 15.48 -11.83 -0.11
C ARG A 85 14.58 -13.07 -0.04
N ARG A 86 13.41 -12.95 0.58
CA ARG A 86 12.46 -14.07 0.68
C ARG A 86 12.05 -14.56 -0.71
N GLN A 87 11.71 -13.62 -1.61
CA GLN A 87 11.33 -13.96 -2.98
C GLN A 87 12.44 -14.69 -3.72
N LEU A 88 13.69 -14.21 -3.64
CA LEU A 88 14.84 -14.86 -4.28
C LEU A 88 15.08 -16.28 -3.76
N ILE A 89 14.95 -16.51 -2.45
CA ILE A 89 15.09 -17.84 -1.85
C ILE A 89 13.98 -18.77 -2.36
N CYS A 90 12.73 -18.31 -2.37
CA CYS A 90 11.59 -19.09 -2.87
C CYS A 90 11.76 -19.41 -4.36
N SER A 91 12.12 -18.43 -5.19
CA SER A 91 12.37 -18.64 -6.62
C SER A 91 13.51 -19.62 -6.87
N LYS A 92 14.62 -19.53 -6.12
CA LYS A 92 15.71 -20.53 -6.18
C LYS A 92 15.19 -21.94 -5.90
N GLN A 93 14.42 -22.12 -4.84
CA GLN A 93 13.87 -23.42 -4.46
C GLN A 93 12.88 -23.95 -5.51
N GLN A 94 12.03 -23.08 -6.06
CA GLN A 94 11.12 -23.43 -7.15
C GLN A 94 11.88 -23.92 -8.38
N ILE A 95 12.90 -23.18 -8.83
CA ILE A 95 13.73 -23.57 -9.98
C ILE A 95 14.39 -24.93 -9.73
N ILE A 96 15.00 -25.12 -8.56
CA ILE A 96 15.61 -26.40 -8.18
C ILE A 96 14.56 -27.52 -8.17
N GLY A 97 13.36 -27.26 -7.65
CA GLY A 97 12.24 -28.19 -7.64
C GLY A 97 11.82 -28.61 -9.04
N THR A 98 11.66 -27.65 -9.95
CA THR A 98 11.35 -27.88 -11.35
C THR A 98 12.40 -28.75 -12.03
N ILE A 99 13.69 -28.40 -11.88
CA ILE A 99 14.80 -29.18 -12.45
C ILE A 99 14.79 -30.62 -11.91
N ARG A 100 14.60 -30.79 -10.59
CA ARG A 100 14.49 -32.13 -9.97
C ARG A 100 13.31 -32.92 -10.52
N GLY A 101 12.17 -32.27 -10.77
CA GLY A 101 11.01 -32.89 -11.39
C GLY A 101 11.29 -33.39 -12.80
N LEU A 102 11.94 -32.57 -13.63
CA LEU A 102 12.30 -32.92 -15.00
C LEU A 102 13.30 -34.09 -15.06
N LEU A 103 14.34 -34.08 -14.21
CA LEU A 103 15.36 -35.15 -14.19
C LEU A 103 14.81 -36.51 -13.76
N LYS A 104 13.75 -36.54 -12.93
CA LYS A 104 13.12 -37.80 -12.50
C LYS A 104 12.56 -38.59 -13.67
N ILE A 105 12.08 -37.94 -14.73
CA ILE A 105 11.56 -38.60 -15.95
C ILE A 105 12.64 -39.48 -16.58
N TYR A 106 13.89 -39.04 -16.51
CA TYR A 106 15.05 -39.75 -17.04
C TYR A 106 15.68 -40.72 -16.03
N GLY A 107 15.02 -41.00 -14.90
CA GLY A 107 15.55 -41.89 -13.86
C GLY A 107 16.68 -41.28 -13.01
N ILE A 108 17.02 -40.00 -13.20
CA ILE A 108 18.11 -39.33 -12.48
C ILE A 108 17.57 -38.72 -11.19
N LYS A 109 17.88 -39.35 -10.05
CA LYS A 109 17.51 -38.86 -8.71
C LYS A 109 18.72 -38.23 -8.03
N ARG A 110 18.78 -36.88 -7.99
CA ARG A 110 19.76 -36.18 -7.14
C ARG A 110 19.29 -36.17 -5.67
N VAL A 111 20.16 -36.58 -4.76
CA VAL A 111 20.00 -36.42 -3.30
C VAL A 111 20.57 -35.05 -2.91
N LYS A 112 19.75 -34.22 -2.24
CA LYS A 112 20.01 -32.91 -1.60
C LYS A 112 21.24 -32.09 -2.07
N ILE A 113 20.96 -30.88 -2.57
CA ILE A 113 21.80 -29.68 -2.35
C ILE A 113 21.06 -28.85 -1.31
#